data_AF-A0A397EU07-F1
#
_entry.id   AF-A0A397EU07-F1
#
_cell.length_a   1.000
_cell.length_b   1.000
_cell.length_c   1.000
_cell.angle_alpha   90.00
_cell.angle_beta   90.00
_cell.angle_gamma   90.00
#
_symmetry.space_group_name_H-M   'P 1'
#
loop_
_entity.id
_entity.type
_entity.pdbx_description
1 polymer ?
#
loop_
_entity_poly.entity_id
_entity_poly.type
_entity_poly.pdbx_seq_one_letter_code
_entity_poly.pdbx_strand_id
1 'polypeptide(L)'
;MIHLFDSVLNGAQVRNVNTQRSLVLARDVVITSIEDTTRILTDAEVVVARAKAALEALEVKKRMIESSLEDVTPLALAQDSMLVDIPNVEDLEHMETVEF
;
A
#
# COMPACT_ATOMS: atom_id res chain seq x y z
N MET A 1 5.42 -44.64 60.82
CA MET A 1 4.01 -44.19 60.67
C MET A 1 3.72 -44.24 59.18
N ILE A 2 2.93 -45.21 58.73
CA ILE A 2 2.64 -45.41 57.29
C ILE A 2 1.48 -44.46 56.97
N HIS A 3 1.74 -43.37 56.23
CA HIS A 3 0.69 -42.52 55.67
C HIS A 3 0.02 -43.29 54.52
N LEU A 4 -1.05 -44.01 54.84
CA LEU A 4 -1.79 -44.84 53.88
C LEU A 4 -2.67 -44.04 52.92
N PHE A 5 -2.93 -42.76 53.20
CA PHE A 5 -3.75 -41.89 52.35
C PHE A 5 -3.24 -40.45 52.41
N ASP A 6 -3.19 -39.79 51.25
CA ASP A 6 -2.98 -38.35 51.17
C ASP A 6 -4.19 -37.60 51.76
N SER A 7 -3.91 -36.48 52.43
CA SER A 7 -4.94 -35.62 53.01
C SER A 7 -5.87 -35.08 51.93
N VAL A 8 -7.17 -35.41 52.01
CA VAL A 8 -8.19 -34.89 51.08
C VAL A 8 -8.38 -33.40 51.34
N LEU A 9 -8.32 -32.59 50.27
CA LEU A 9 -8.50 -31.16 50.35
C LEU A 9 -9.90 -30.81 50.88
N ASN A 10 -9.97 -29.89 51.84
CA ASN A 10 -11.24 -29.36 52.33
C ASN A 10 -11.89 -28.43 51.29
N GLY A 11 -13.16 -28.08 51.49
CA GLY A 11 -13.91 -27.25 50.53
C GLY A 11 -13.34 -25.84 50.29
N ALA A 12 -12.57 -25.28 51.22
CA ALA A 12 -11.87 -24.01 50.99
C ALA A 12 -10.62 -24.20 50.11
N GLN A 13 -9.86 -25.27 50.35
CA GLN A 13 -8.69 -25.63 49.55
C GLN A 13 -9.06 -25.96 48.10
N VAL A 14 -10.14 -26.72 47.87
CA VAL A 14 -10.64 -27.00 46.51
C VAL A 14 -11.04 -25.72 45.78
N ARG A 15 -11.75 -24.80 46.46
CA ARG A 15 -12.12 -23.49 45.88
C ARG A 15 -10.88 -22.66 45.52
N ASN A 16 -9.89 -22.59 46.39
CA ASN A 16 -8.65 -21.86 46.11
C ASN A 16 -7.89 -22.44 44.91
N VAL A 17 -7.78 -23.77 44.82
CA VAL A 17 -7.12 -24.44 43.67
C VAL A 17 -7.87 -24.13 42.37
N ASN A 18 -9.20 -24.17 42.38
CA ASN A 18 -10.00 -23.85 41.21
C ASN A 18 -9.86 -22.38 40.81
N THR A 19 -9.94 -21.45 41.76
CA THR A 19 -9.70 -20.02 41.50
C THR A 19 -8.31 -19.79 40.93
N GLN A 20 -7.28 -20.42 41.51
CA GLN A 20 -5.90 -20.31 41.02
C GLN A 20 -5.78 -20.80 39.57
N ARG A 21 -6.37 -21.96 39.24
CA ARG A 21 -6.39 -22.48 37.87
C ARG A 21 -7.10 -21.52 36.90
N SER A 22 -8.26 -20.99 37.29
CA SER A 22 -8.99 -20.01 36.48
C SER A 22 -8.19 -18.74 36.25
N LEU A 23 -7.47 -18.25 37.26
CA LEU A 23 -6.62 -17.06 37.14
C LEU A 23 -5.42 -17.30 36.22
N VAL A 24 -4.80 -18.49 36.28
CA VAL A 24 -3.71 -18.86 35.36
C VAL A 24 -4.21 -18.86 33.93
N LEU A 25 -5.34 -19.51 33.65
CA LEU A 25 -5.94 -19.52 32.31
C LEU A 25 -6.31 -18.12 31.81
N ALA A 26 -6.95 -17.31 32.67
CA ALA A 26 -7.31 -15.95 32.33
C ALA A 26 -6.07 -15.10 32.02
N ARG A 27 -5.00 -15.23 32.82
CA ARG A 27 -3.73 -14.55 32.57
C ARG A 27 -3.14 -14.97 31.23
N ASP A 28 -3.10 -16.26 30.94
CA ASP A 28 -2.48 -16.77 29.71
C ASP A 28 -3.25 -16.28 28.47
N VAL A 29 -4.58 -16.26 28.52
CA VAL A 29 -5.43 -15.67 27.46
C VAL A 29 -5.17 -14.17 27.27
N VAL A 30 -5.01 -13.42 28.37
CA VAL A 30 -4.70 -11.98 28.30
C VAL A 30 -3.32 -11.76 27.69
N ILE A 31 -2.30 -12.55 28.08
CA ILE A 31 -0.96 -12.47 27.52
C ILE A 31 -0.98 -12.73 26.01
N THR A 32 -1.62 -13.81 25.56
CA THR A 32 -1.71 -14.10 24.12
C THR A 32 -2.46 -13.01 23.36
N SER A 33 -3.51 -12.46 23.96
CA SER A 33 -4.28 -11.36 23.35
C SER A 33 -3.46 -10.08 23.22
N ILE A 34 -2.61 -9.78 24.21
CA ILE A 34 -1.67 -8.66 24.15
C ILE A 34 -0.67 -8.86 23.00
N GLU A 35 -0.06 -10.05 22.92
CA GLU A 35 0.91 -10.37 21.86
C GLU A 35 0.30 -10.24 20.46
N ASP A 36 -0.90 -10.79 20.25
CA ASP A 36 -1.60 -10.71 18.98
C ASP A 36 -1.99 -9.27 18.64
N THR A 37 -2.48 -8.50 19.62
CA THR A 37 -2.83 -7.09 19.41
C THR A 37 -1.59 -6.25 19.09
N THR A 38 -0.45 -6.51 19.74
CA THR A 38 0.81 -5.84 19.42
C THR A 38 1.27 -6.15 18.00
N ARG A 39 1.17 -7.41 17.55
CA ARG A 39 1.49 -7.78 16.16
C ARG A 39 0.62 -7.04 15.15
N ILE A 40 -0.69 -7.03 15.38
CA ILE A 40 -1.65 -6.32 14.51
C ILE A 40 -1.30 -4.82 14.43
N LEU A 41 -0.95 -4.21 15.57
CA LEU A 41 -0.54 -2.81 15.61
C LEU A 41 0.71 -2.57 14.75
N THR A 42 1.75 -3.39 14.92
CA THR A 42 2.98 -3.29 14.14
C THR A 42 2.73 -3.46 12.64
N ASP A 43 1.91 -4.43 12.24
CA ASP A 43 1.55 -4.64 10.84
C ASP A 43 0.79 -3.44 10.26
N ALA A 44 -0.15 -2.87 11.03
CA ALA A 44 -0.89 -1.68 10.64
C ALA A 44 0.04 -0.47 10.46
N GLU A 45 1.01 -0.26 11.35
CA GLU A 45 2.01 0.81 11.24
C GLU A 45 2.86 0.66 9.97
N VAL A 46 3.27 -0.57 9.63
CA VAL A 46 4.01 -0.87 8.40
C VAL A 46 3.17 -0.54 7.16
N VAL A 47 1.89 -0.93 7.15
CA VAL A 47 0.97 -0.62 6.04
C VAL A 47 0.79 0.90 5.89
N VAL A 48 0.60 1.62 7.00
CA VAL A 48 0.50 3.09 6.98
C VAL A 48 1.77 3.73 6.42
N ALA A 49 2.95 3.27 6.81
CA ALA A 49 4.22 3.78 6.28
C ALA A 49 4.34 3.54 4.76
N ARG A 50 3.97 2.35 4.28
CA ARG A 50 3.97 2.02 2.85
C ARG A 50 2.97 2.89 2.07
N ALA A 51 1.77 3.09 2.60
CA ALA A 51 0.75 3.93 1.99
C ALA A 51 1.22 5.39 1.85
N LYS A 52 1.88 5.93 2.89
CA LYS A 52 2.47 7.28 2.84
C LYS A 52 3.55 7.40 1.77
N ALA A 53 4.47 6.45 1.71
CA ALA A 53 5.53 6.43 0.70
C ALA A 53 4.95 6.30 -0.73
N ALA A 54 3.92 5.49 -0.91
CA ALA A 54 3.23 5.35 -2.19
C ALA A 54 2.52 6.64 -2.62
N LEU A 55 1.89 7.35 -1.68
CA LEU A 55 1.24 8.63 -1.94
C LEU A 55 2.26 9.68 -2.40
N GLU A 56 3.39 9.81 -1.69
CA GLU A 56 4.46 10.74 -2.06
C GLU A 56 5.01 10.41 -3.47
N ALA A 57 5.25 9.14 -3.77
CA ALA A 57 5.70 8.71 -5.09
C ALA A 57 4.68 9.06 -6.20
N LEU A 58 3.38 8.94 -5.92
CA LEU A 58 2.32 9.32 -6.85
C LEU A 58 2.25 10.84 -7.05
N GLU A 59 2.44 11.64 -6.00
CA GLU A 59 2.49 13.10 -6.10
C GLU A 59 3.69 13.58 -6.92
N VAL A 60 4.84 12.92 -6.80
CA VAL A 60 6.01 13.18 -7.65
C VAL A 60 5.69 12.84 -9.10
N LYS A 61 5.13 11.64 -9.36
CA LYS A 61 4.73 11.25 -10.73
C LYS A 61 3.70 12.19 -11.34
N LYS A 62 2.71 12.62 -10.56
CA LYS A 62 1.71 13.61 -10.99
C LYS A 62 2.41 14.89 -11.48
N ARG A 63 3.30 15.47 -10.67
CA ARG A 63 4.06 16.67 -11.04
C ARG A 63 4.90 16.49 -12.30
N MET A 64 5.55 15.32 -12.46
CA MET A 64 6.32 15.02 -13.67
C MET A 64 5.42 14.94 -14.92
N ILE A 65 4.24 14.33 -14.80
CA ILE A 65 3.26 14.26 -15.89
C ILE A 65 2.74 15.65 -16.23
N GLU A 66 2.38 16.46 -15.23
CA GLU A 66 1.91 17.84 -15.43
C GLU A 66 2.97 18.68 -16.16
N SER A 67 4.23 18.61 -15.72
CA SER A 67 5.35 19.27 -16.41
C SER A 67 5.56 18.77 -17.83
N SER A 68 5.50 17.45 -18.07
CA SER A 68 5.64 16.90 -19.43
C SER A 68 4.48 17.33 -20.33
N LEU A 69 3.28 17.49 -19.78
CA LEU A 69 2.11 17.95 -20.51
C LEU A 69 2.23 19.44 -20.87
N GLU A 70 2.75 20.26 -19.97
CA GLU A 70 3.09 21.66 -20.27
C GLU A 70 4.10 21.78 -21.42
N ASP A 71 5.07 20.87 -21.52
CA ASP A 71 6.06 20.87 -22.59
C ASP A 71 5.49 20.41 -23.95
N VAL A 72 4.60 19.40 -23.94
CA VAL A 72 4.07 18.78 -25.17
C VAL A 72 2.87 19.54 -25.76
N THR A 73 2.02 20.14 -24.92
CA THR A 73 0.79 20.82 -25.38
C THR A 73 1.06 21.95 -26.40
N PRO A 74 2.09 22.80 -26.20
CA PRO A 74 2.46 23.82 -27.19
C PRO A 74 2.99 23.23 -28.50
N LEU A 75 3.73 22.12 -28.45
CA LEU A 75 4.28 21.45 -29.63
C LEU A 75 3.17 20.84 -30.51
N ALA A 76 2.14 20.26 -29.89
CA ALA A 76 0.97 19.74 -30.60
C ALA A 76 0.18 20.86 -31.31
N LEU A 77 -0.04 21.99 -30.63
CA LEU A 77 -0.72 23.16 -31.21
C LEU A 77 0.11 23.84 -32.33
N ALA A 78 1.45 23.79 -32.25
CA ALA A 78 2.33 24.31 -33.29
C ALA A 78 2.39 23.41 -34.53
N GLN A 79 2.34 22.08 -34.38
CA GLN A 79 2.31 21.15 -35.52
C GLN A 79 1.03 21.29 -36.36
N ASP A 80 -0.13 21.49 -35.74
CA ASP A 80 -1.39 21.73 -36.46
C ASP A 80 -1.39 23.04 -37.27
N SER A 81 -0.54 24.01 -36.92
CA SER A 81 -0.38 25.27 -37.67
C SER A 81 0.76 25.28 -38.70
N MET A 82 1.69 24.33 -38.64
CA MET A 82 2.79 24.18 -39.62
C MET A 82 2.50 23.21 -40.77
N LEU A 83 1.38 22.47 -40.73
CA LEU A 83 0.94 21.59 -41.82
C LEU A 83 0.22 22.34 -42.96
N VAL A 84 0.12 23.66 -42.88
CA VAL A 84 -0.36 24.51 -43.97
C VAL A 84 0.84 24.90 -44.83
N ASP A 85 0.82 24.41 -46.07
CA ASP A 85 1.72 24.78 -47.18
C ASP A 85 3.18 24.32 -47.09
N ILE A 86 3.43 23.01 -46.97
CA ILE A 86 4.61 22.44 -47.62
C ILE A 86 4.21 22.19 -49.08
N PRO A 87 4.64 23.01 -50.06
CA PRO A 87 4.40 22.70 -51.45
C PRO A 87 5.08 21.37 -51.75
N ASN A 88 4.29 20.42 -52.22
CA ASN A 88 4.78 19.11 -52.62
C ASN A 88 5.79 19.34 -53.75
N VAL A 89 7.09 19.12 -53.49
CA VAL A 89 8.17 19.38 -54.46
C VAL A 89 7.99 18.53 -55.73
N GLU A 90 7.21 17.45 -55.65
CA GLU A 90 6.84 16.57 -56.76
C GLU A 90 5.81 17.18 -57.74
N ASP A 91 5.09 18.25 -57.40
CA ASP A 91 4.12 18.90 -58.31
C ASP A 91 4.76 19.93 -59.26
N LEU A 92 6.00 20.35 -59.01
CA LEU A 92 6.70 21.33 -59.86
C LEU A 92 7.29 20.70 -61.13
N GLU A 93 7.49 19.38 -61.16
CA GLU A 93 8.05 18.68 -62.33
C GLU A 93 7.00 18.41 -63.43
N HIS A 94 5.72 18.69 -63.18
CA HIS A 94 4.63 18.43 -64.15
C HIS A 94 4.12 19.68 -64.89
N MET A 95 4.71 20.86 -64.64
CA MET A 95 4.30 22.12 -65.29
C MET A 95 5.19 22.56 -66.47
N GLU A 96 6.30 21.87 -66.78
CA GLU A 96 7.23 22.30 -67.85
C GLU A 96 7.11 21.58 -69.20
N THR A 97 6.08 20.74 -69.42
CA THR A 97 5.90 20.11 -70.75
C THR A 97 4.50 20.27 -71.32
N VAL A 98 4.11 21.50 -71.65
CA VAL A 98 3.23 21.75 -72.81
C VAL A 98 3.63 23.08 -73.47
N GLU A 99 4.73 23.08 -74.22
CA GLU A 99 4.87 23.93 -75.39
C GLU A 99 5.27 23.07 -76.61
N PHE A 100 4.56 23.35 -77.70
CA PHE A 100 4.59 22.80 -79.08
C PHE A 100 3.63 21.66 -79.41
#